data_AF-A0A7J6A0G3-F1
#
_entry.id   AF-A0A7J6A0G3-F1
#
_cell.length_a   1.000
_cell.length_b   1.000
_cell.length_c   1.000
_cell.angle_alpha   90.00
_cell.angle_beta   90.00
_cell.angle_gamma   90.00
#
_symmetry.space_group_name_H-M   'P 1'
#
loop_
_entity.id
_entity.type
_entity.pdbx_description
1 polymer ?
#
loop_
_entity_poly.entity_id
_entity_poly.type
_entity_poly.pdbx_seq_one_letter_code
_entity_poly.pdbx_strand_id
1 'polypeptide(L)'
;MSGIPFPGQMVEVDETMDLTRPCGAVFIDQHGDILIERACTVEPILDKLLSVRIIRNEEYQDIKNEKTANKQMRALLTGPIRSSGDRGKQILFQTLKEQQPLMMEDLGVA
;
A
#
# COMPACT_ATOMS: atom_id res chain seq x y z
N MET A 1 3.92 -22.46 -54.19
CA MET A 1 4.95 -21.40 -54.25
C MET A 1 4.49 -20.25 -53.39
N SER A 2 5.23 -20.08 -52.30
CA SER A 2 5.31 -19.01 -51.30
C SER A 2 4.39 -17.79 -51.49
N GLY A 3 3.36 -17.72 -50.65
CA GLY A 3 2.70 -16.46 -50.28
C GLY A 3 3.35 -15.93 -49.01
N ILE A 4 3.80 -14.68 -49.08
CA ILE A 4 4.57 -13.91 -48.10
C ILE A 4 3.65 -13.56 -46.91
N PRO A 5 4.11 -13.59 -45.65
CA PRO A 5 3.26 -13.39 -44.48
C PRO A 5 2.86 -11.92 -44.35
N PHE A 6 1.59 -11.64 -43.99
CA PHE A 6 1.21 -10.32 -43.48
C PHE A 6 0.66 -10.38 -42.06
N PRO A 7 1.02 -9.34 -41.27
CA PRO A 7 0.99 -9.32 -39.82
C PRO A 7 -0.38 -8.86 -39.35
N GLY A 8 -0.91 -9.53 -38.34
CA GLY A 8 -2.28 -9.31 -37.91
C GLY A 8 -2.45 -9.72 -36.47
N GLN A 9 -1.68 -9.05 -35.61
CA GLN A 9 -2.05 -8.79 -34.23
C GLN A 9 -2.39 -10.04 -33.40
N MET A 10 -1.34 -10.75 -32.99
CA MET A 10 -1.33 -11.21 -31.61
C MET A 10 -1.50 -9.94 -30.75
N VAL A 11 -2.74 -9.67 -30.34
CA VAL A 11 -2.95 -9.17 -28.99
C VAL A 11 -2.46 -10.29 -28.08
N GLU A 12 -1.13 -10.38 -27.92
CA GLU A 12 -0.59 -10.68 -26.61
C GLU A 12 -1.13 -9.55 -25.74
N VAL A 13 -2.30 -9.83 -25.17
CA VAL A 13 -2.73 -9.20 -23.93
C VAL A 13 -1.49 -9.19 -23.07
N ASP A 14 -1.01 -7.99 -22.77
CA ASP A 14 0.12 -7.65 -21.91
C ASP A 14 0.34 -8.72 -20.80
N GLU A 15 1.04 -9.80 -21.16
CA GLU A 15 1.41 -10.91 -20.29
C GLU A 15 2.82 -10.64 -19.75
N THR A 16 3.07 -9.37 -19.46
CA THR A 16 3.94 -8.98 -18.36
C THR A 16 3.05 -8.50 -17.24
N MET A 17 2.23 -9.44 -16.72
CA MET A 17 1.81 -9.35 -15.33
C MET A 17 3.08 -9.04 -14.53
N ASP A 18 3.10 -7.84 -13.97
CA ASP A 18 4.12 -7.27 -13.11
C ASP A 18 4.32 -8.22 -11.91
N LEU A 19 5.06 -9.31 -12.12
CA LEU A 19 5.24 -10.42 -11.18
C LEU A 19 6.23 -10.08 -10.06
N THR A 20 6.65 -8.82 -9.96
CA THR A 20 7.32 -8.34 -8.77
C THR A 20 6.30 -7.56 -7.96
N ARG A 21 5.52 -8.28 -7.13
CA ARG A 21 4.71 -7.69 -6.05
C ARG A 21 5.49 -6.50 -5.49
N PRO A 22 4.94 -5.26 -5.49
CA PRO A 22 5.74 -4.09 -5.18
C PRO A 22 6.34 -4.27 -3.78
N CYS A 23 7.65 -4.05 -3.66
CA CYS A 23 8.39 -4.35 -2.44
C CYS A 23 7.75 -3.74 -1.18
N GLY A 24 7.14 -2.55 -1.31
CA GLY A 24 6.37 -1.91 -0.25
C GLY A 24 5.14 -2.73 0.17
N ALA A 25 4.42 -3.37 -0.75
CA ALA A 25 3.27 -4.21 -0.41
C ALA A 25 3.66 -5.51 0.29
N VAL A 26 4.79 -6.11 -0.07
CA VAL A 26 5.35 -7.27 0.64
C VAL A 26 5.79 -6.86 2.05
N PHE A 27 6.45 -5.70 2.16
CA PHE A 27 6.94 -5.18 3.43
C PHE A 27 5.80 -4.89 4.41
N ILE A 28 4.74 -4.21 3.96
CA ILE A 28 3.56 -3.94 4.80
C ILE A 28 2.88 -5.25 5.25
N ASP A 29 2.89 -6.29 4.42
CA ASP A 29 2.32 -7.59 4.76
C ASP A 29 3.16 -8.34 5.80
N GLN A 30 4.50 -8.26 5.68
CA GLN A 30 5.45 -8.93 6.57
C GLN A 30 5.64 -8.19 7.90
N HIS A 31 5.66 -6.86 7.88
CA HIS A 31 5.91 -6.00 9.04
C HIS A 31 4.65 -5.33 9.57
N GLY A 32 3.46 -5.72 9.09
CA GLY A 32 2.18 -5.13 9.46
C GLY A 32 1.93 -5.10 10.96
N ASP A 33 2.24 -6.19 11.67
CA ASP A 33 2.08 -6.28 13.13
C ASP A 33 3.04 -5.36 13.90
N ILE A 34 4.30 -5.24 13.44
CA ILE A 34 5.27 -4.33 14.07
C ILE A 34 4.89 -2.88 13.79
N LEU A 35 4.37 -2.61 12.59
CA LEU A 35 3.81 -1.32 12.23
C LEU A 35 2.65 -0.95 13.14
N ILE A 36 1.78 -1.91 13.42
CA ILE A 36 0.66 -1.74 14.35
C ILE A 36 1.16 -1.49 15.77
N GLU A 37 2.19 -2.18 16.25
CA GLU A 37 2.64 -2.06 17.63
C GLU A 37 3.40 -0.76 17.90
N ARG A 38 4.19 -0.30 16.92
CA ARG A 38 5.10 0.86 17.07
C ARG A 38 4.59 2.16 16.45
N ALA A 39 3.49 2.17 15.71
CA ALA A 39 2.98 3.39 15.09
C ALA A 39 2.54 4.41 16.17
N CYS A 40 3.38 5.39 16.47
CA CYS A 40 3.02 6.48 17.37
C CYS A 40 2.09 7.52 16.74
N THR A 41 1.98 7.62 15.40
CA THR A 41 1.18 8.68 14.77
C THR A 41 0.60 8.25 13.41
N VAL A 42 -0.67 7.83 13.40
CA VAL A 42 -1.39 7.40 12.19
C VAL A 42 -2.14 8.56 11.52
N GLU A 43 -2.34 9.68 12.20
CA GLU A 43 -3.00 10.87 11.64
C GLU A 43 -2.38 11.41 10.33
N PRO A 44 -1.06 11.67 10.23
CA PRO A 44 -0.48 12.16 8.98
C PRO A 44 -0.52 11.11 7.87
N ILE A 45 -0.51 9.82 8.25
CA ILE A 45 -0.64 8.71 7.32
C ILE A 45 -2.06 8.72 6.72
N LEU A 46 -3.07 8.75 7.57
CA LEU A 46 -4.48 8.86 7.20
C LEU A 46 -4.74 10.07 6.29
N ASP A 47 -4.16 11.24 6.61
CA ASP A 47 -4.34 12.47 5.83
C ASP A 47 -3.77 12.32 4.42
N LYS A 48 -2.56 11.78 4.29
CA LYS A 48 -1.94 11.48 2.98
C LYS A 48 -2.79 10.49 2.19
N LEU A 49 -3.27 9.43 2.83
CA LEU A 49 -4.12 8.41 2.22
C LEU A 49 -5.48 8.97 1.75
N LEU A 50 -6.05 9.91 2.50
CA LEU A 50 -7.28 10.62 2.12
C LEU A 50 -7.01 11.55 0.94
N SER A 51 -5.88 12.27 0.96
CA SER A 51 -5.46 13.17 -0.12
C SER A 51 -5.26 12.43 -1.44
N VAL A 52 -4.70 11.21 -1.41
CA VAL A 52 -4.54 10.37 -2.61
C VAL A 52 -5.80 9.57 -2.96
N ARG A 53 -6.89 9.76 -2.21
CA ARG A 53 -8.19 9.08 -2.37
C ARG A 53 -8.10 7.55 -2.33
N ILE A 54 -7.15 7.01 -1.56
CA ILE A 54 -7.05 5.57 -1.28
C ILE A 54 -8.10 5.15 -0.26
N ILE A 55 -8.40 6.04 0.70
CA ILE A 55 -9.45 5.85 1.69
C ILE A 55 -10.57 6.87 1.49
N ARG A 56 -11.78 6.54 1.96
CA ARG A 56 -12.92 7.44 1.97
C ARG A 56 -12.96 8.25 3.27
N ASN A 57 -13.70 9.35 3.28
CA ASN A 57 -13.90 10.16 4.48
C ASN A 57 -14.55 9.36 5.63
N GLU A 58 -15.45 8.42 5.31
CA GLU A 58 -16.07 7.52 6.29
C GLU A 58 -15.02 6.62 6.94
N GLU A 59 -14.23 5.90 6.15
CA GLU A 59 -13.12 5.06 6.63
C GLU A 59 -12.09 5.89 7.42
N TYR A 60 -11.76 7.10 6.94
CA TYR A 60 -10.87 8.01 7.65
C TYR A 60 -11.42 8.35 9.04
N GLN A 61 -12.71 8.67 9.16
CA GLN A 61 -13.33 9.01 10.44
C GLN A 61 -13.45 7.78 11.34
N ASP A 62 -13.80 6.62 10.81
CA ASP A 62 -13.91 5.37 11.56
C ASP A 62 -12.56 4.98 12.17
N ILE A 63 -11.52 4.99 11.34
CA ILE A 63 -10.15 4.76 11.79
C ILE A 63 -9.74 5.87 12.76
N LYS A 64 -9.93 7.15 12.45
CA LYS A 64 -9.55 8.26 13.35
C LYS A 64 -10.25 8.19 14.71
N ASN A 65 -11.48 7.68 14.77
CA ASN A 65 -12.23 7.50 16.01
C ASN A 65 -11.70 6.37 16.91
N GLU A 66 -10.75 5.54 16.43
CA GLU A 66 -10.13 4.53 17.28
C GLU A 66 -9.33 5.13 18.43
N LYS A 67 -9.37 4.46 19.58
CA LYS A 67 -8.80 4.96 20.84
C LYS A 67 -7.28 5.06 20.87
N THR A 68 -6.58 4.26 20.06
CA THR A 68 -5.12 4.16 20.08
C THR A 68 -4.57 4.07 18.67
N ALA A 69 -3.41 4.67 18.44
CA ALA A 69 -2.71 4.65 17.16
C ALA A 69 -2.49 3.21 16.62
N ASN A 70 -2.25 2.25 17.51
CA ASN A 70 -2.12 0.84 17.13
C ASN A 70 -3.40 0.29 16.50
N LYS A 71 -4.56 0.54 17.12
CA LYS A 71 -5.85 0.12 16.54
C LYS A 71 -6.15 0.84 15.23
N GLN A 72 -5.83 2.13 15.15
CA GLN A 72 -5.94 2.92 13.92
C GLN A 72 -5.17 2.27 12.77
N MET A 73 -3.89 1.96 13.01
CA MET A 73 -3.02 1.35 11.99
C MET A 73 -3.53 -0.02 11.57
N ARG A 74 -4.04 -0.82 12.52
CA ARG A 74 -4.61 -2.14 12.24
C ARG A 74 -5.88 -2.03 11.41
N ALA A 75 -6.80 -1.14 11.75
CA ALA A 75 -8.03 -0.91 11.00
C ALA A 75 -7.72 -0.45 9.57
N LEU A 76 -6.76 0.48 9.43
CA LEU A 76 -6.29 0.99 8.14
C LEU A 76 -5.68 -0.11 7.25
N LEU A 77 -4.80 -0.94 7.81
CA LEU A 77 -4.16 -2.05 7.11
C LEU A 77 -5.16 -3.13 6.69
N THR A 78 -6.10 -3.44 7.58
CA THR A 78 -7.04 -4.56 7.37
C THR A 78 -8.28 -4.18 6.56
N GLY A 79 -8.67 -2.91 6.56
CA GLY A 79 -9.80 -2.36 5.82
C GLY A 79 -9.36 -1.79 4.47
N PRO A 80 -9.17 -0.47 4.36
CA PRO A 80 -9.07 0.19 3.07
C PRO A 80 -7.76 -0.11 2.34
N ILE A 81 -6.66 -0.36 3.06
CA ILE A 81 -5.37 -0.73 2.42
C ILE A 81 -5.43 -2.13 1.83
N ARG A 82 -6.05 -3.09 2.52
CA ARG A 82 -6.30 -4.42 1.96
C ARG A 82 -7.23 -4.35 0.76
N SER A 83 -8.28 -3.53 0.82
CA SER A 83 -9.22 -3.34 -0.29
C SER A 83 -8.59 -2.65 -1.51
N SER A 84 -7.65 -1.73 -1.28
CA SER A 84 -6.90 -1.01 -2.32
C SER A 84 -5.78 -1.84 -2.98
N GLY A 85 -5.56 -3.07 -2.49
CA GLY A 85 -4.54 -3.97 -3.00
C GLY A 85 -3.11 -3.45 -2.83
N ASP A 86 -2.21 -3.94 -3.69
CA ASP A 86 -0.78 -3.63 -3.62
C ASP A 86 -0.47 -2.13 -3.76
N ARG A 87 -1.27 -1.40 -4.54
CA ARG A 87 -1.13 0.04 -4.73
C ARG A 87 -1.35 0.83 -3.44
N GLY A 88 -2.36 0.45 -2.65
CA GLY A 88 -2.61 1.06 -1.34
C GLY A 88 -1.46 0.81 -0.37
N LYS A 89 -0.96 -0.43 -0.32
CA LYS A 89 0.17 -0.80 0.53
C LYS A 89 1.47 -0.08 0.12
N GLN A 90 1.71 0.11 -1.18
CA GLN A 90 2.87 0.85 -1.66
C GLN A 90 2.82 2.33 -1.25
N ILE A 91 1.67 2.99 -1.37
CA ILE A 91 1.52 4.38 -0.92
C ILE A 91 1.67 4.49 0.60
N LEU A 92 1.09 3.54 1.35
CA LEU A 92 1.26 3.48 2.80
C LEU A 92 2.75 3.38 3.17
N PHE A 93 3.49 2.48 2.51
CA PHE A 93 4.92 2.33 2.71
C PHE A 93 5.68 3.63 2.41
N GLN A 94 5.39 4.28 1.28
CA GLN A 94 6.04 5.55 0.93
C GLN A 94 5.74 6.64 1.96
N THR A 95 4.50 6.72 2.42
CA THR A 95 4.07 7.67 3.44
C THR A 95 4.77 7.41 4.78
N LEU A 96 4.91 6.14 5.17
CA LEU A 96 5.66 5.75 6.36
C LEU A 96 7.14 6.14 6.25
N LYS A 97 7.79 6.00 5.08
CA LYS A 97 9.18 6.47 4.89
C LYS A 97 9.30 7.98 5.09
N GLU A 98 8.32 8.75 4.61
CA GLU A 98 8.34 10.21 4.73
C GLU A 98 8.01 10.69 6.15
N GLN A 99 7.01 10.09 6.79
CA GLN A 99 6.48 10.58 8.08
C GLN A 99 7.17 9.95 9.28
N GLN A 100 7.60 8.68 9.16
CA GLN A 100 8.21 7.91 10.25
C GLN A 100 9.51 7.24 9.80
N PRO A 101 10.53 8.01 9.38
CA PRO A 101 11.81 7.46 8.93
C PRO A 101 12.51 6.63 10.02
N LEU A 102 12.41 7.06 11.28
CA LEU A 102 12.97 6.33 12.43
C LEU A 102 12.36 4.94 12.60
N MET A 103 11.06 4.80 12.28
CA MET A 103 10.36 3.52 12.35
C MET A 103 10.79 2.59 11.20
N MET A 104 11.04 3.15 10.01
CA MET A 104 11.57 2.38 8.88
C MET A 104 13.01 1.90 9.13
N GLU A 105 13.83 2.74 9.76
CA GLU A 105 15.20 2.40 10.16
C GLU A 105 15.22 1.26 11.19
N ASP A 106 14.33 1.33 12.19
CA ASP A 106 14.14 0.27 13.21
C ASP A 106 13.67 -1.07 12.62
N LEU A 107 12.88 -1.03 11.54
CA LEU A 107 12.45 -2.22 10.79
C LEU A 107 13.54 -2.77 9.85
N GLY A 108 14.73 -2.16 9.79
CA GLY A 108 15.86 -2.61 8.98
C GLY A 108 15.79 -2.21 7.51
N VAL A 109 14.97 -1.23 7.16
CA VAL A 109 14.93 -0.63 5.81
C VAL A 109 15.75 0.66 5.84
N ALA A 110 17.06 0.51 5.66
CA ALA A 110 18.01 1.60 5.45
C ALA A 110 18.00 2.09 4.00
#